data_AF-A0A9X2RUS1-F1
#
_entry.id   AF-A0A9X2RUS1-F1
#
_cell.length_a   1.000
_cell.length_b   1.000
_cell.length_c   1.000
_cell.angle_alpha   90.00
_cell.angle_beta   90.00
_cell.angle_gamma   90.00
#
_symmetry.space_group_name_H-M   'P 1'
#
loop_
_entity.id
_entity.type
_entity.pdbx_description
1 polymer ?
#
loop_
_entity_poly.entity_id
_entity_poly.type
_entity_poly.pdbx_seq_one_letter_code
_entity_poly.pdbx_strand_id
1 'polypeptide(L)'
;MNDALVEFLRARLDEDDAEARRVPPNQSPTELRAMVLREGGQPFLVVASERVMREVDAKRRLVGLHERLSGDAPFCVTCDAPSGIPGRDHGCDTIRLLALPYSDHPDYREEWRP
;
A
#
# COMPACT_ATOMS: atom_id res chain seq x y z
N MET A 1 8.51 19.27 1.86
CA MET A 1 7.82 18.29 1.00
C MET A 1 6.81 19.05 0.13
N ASN A 2 6.44 18.58 -1.07
CA ASN A 2 5.46 19.30 -1.91
C ASN A 2 4.05 18.95 -1.45
N ASP A 3 3.38 19.87 -0.76
CA ASP A 3 2.02 19.68 -0.23
C ASP A 3 1.02 19.25 -1.32
N ALA A 4 1.19 19.73 -2.57
CA ALA A 4 0.35 19.32 -3.70
C ALA A 4 0.52 17.84 -4.07
N LEU A 5 1.71 17.26 -3.87
CA LEU A 5 1.92 15.83 -4.11
C LEU A 5 1.21 14.99 -3.04
N VAL A 6 1.26 15.42 -1.77
CA VAL A 6 0.57 14.75 -0.67
C VAL A 6 -0.94 14.79 -0.89
N GLU A 7 -1.49 15.95 -1.26
CA GLU A 7 -2.91 16.10 -1.60
C GLU A 7 -3.31 15.23 -2.79
N PHE A 8 -2.52 15.23 -3.87
CA PHE A 8 -2.76 14.37 -5.02
C PHE A 8 -2.82 12.89 -4.64
N LEU A 9 -1.87 12.41 -3.82
CA LEU A 9 -1.85 11.02 -3.38
C LEU A 9 -3.07 10.68 -2.52
N ARG A 10 -3.47 11.57 -1.60
CA ARG A 10 -4.68 11.38 -0.80
C ARG A 10 -5.92 11.23 -1.68
N ALA A 11 -6.09 12.12 -2.66
CA ALA A 11 -7.22 12.08 -3.57
C ALA A 11 -7.28 10.77 -4.39
N ARG A 12 -6.14 10.32 -4.94
CA ARG A 12 -6.07 9.04 -5.69
C ARG A 12 -6.35 7.83 -4.80
N LEU A 13 -5.89 7.85 -3.55
CA LEU A 13 -6.15 6.77 -2.59
C LEU A 13 -7.62 6.72 -2.17
N ASP A 14 -8.30 7.86 -2.10
CA ASP A 14 -9.75 7.91 -1.86
C ASP A 14 -10.55 7.37 -3.06
N GLU A 15 -10.10 7.65 -4.28
CA GLU A 15 -10.69 7.07 -5.51
C GLU A 15 -10.51 5.55 -5.56
N ASP A 16 -9.30 5.04 -5.29
CA ASP A 16 -9.01 3.60 -5.27
C ASP A 16 -9.84 2.87 -4.21
N ASP A 17 -9.99 3.46 -3.01
CA ASP A 17 -10.82 2.89 -1.93
C ASP A 17 -12.31 2.88 -2.31
N ALA A 18 -12.80 3.97 -2.90
CA ALA A 18 -14.18 4.08 -3.35
C ALA A 18 -14.50 3.04 -4.43
N GLU A 19 -13.58 2.82 -5.38
CA GLU A 19 -13.76 1.83 -6.43
C GLU A 19 -13.69 0.40 -5.88
N ALA A 20 -12.72 0.10 -5.01
CA ALA A 20 -12.62 -1.21 -4.38
C ALA A 20 -13.89 -1.57 -3.57
N ARG A 21 -14.51 -0.60 -2.91
CA ARG A 21 -15.76 -0.79 -2.14
C ARG A 21 -17.00 -1.00 -3.01
N ARG A 22 -16.97 -0.65 -4.30
CA ARG A 22 -18.08 -0.94 -5.24
C ARG A 22 -18.09 -2.40 -5.68
N VAL A 23 -16.96 -3.09 -5.59
CA VAL A 23 -16.85 -4.50 -5.95
C VAL A 23 -17.55 -5.35 -4.90
N PRO A 24 -18.49 -6.23 -5.28
CA PRO A 24 -19.16 -7.11 -4.33
C PRO A 24 -18.16 -7.98 -3.55
N PRO A 25 -18.33 -8.13 -2.22
CA PRO A 25 -17.53 -9.08 -1.46
C PRO A 25 -17.74 -10.47 -2.05
N ASN A 26 -16.66 -11.25 -2.17
CA ASN A 26 -16.59 -12.60 -2.75
C ASN A 26 -16.33 -12.73 -4.26
N GLN A 27 -15.98 -11.65 -4.98
CA GLN A 27 -15.44 -11.83 -6.34
C GLN A 27 -13.95 -12.15 -6.27
N SER A 28 -13.60 -13.43 -6.45
CA SER A 28 -12.22 -13.85 -6.52
C SER A 28 -11.51 -13.21 -7.73
N PRO A 29 -10.19 -12.99 -7.67
CA PRO A 29 -9.41 -12.54 -8.83
C PRO A 29 -9.61 -13.44 -10.07
N THR A 30 -9.90 -14.72 -9.86
CA THR A 30 -10.23 -15.68 -10.91
C THR A 30 -11.56 -15.34 -11.60
N GLU A 31 -12.61 -15.03 -10.84
CA GLU A 31 -13.92 -14.64 -11.36
C GLU A 31 -13.85 -13.30 -12.08
N LEU A 32 -13.15 -12.32 -11.51
CA LEU A 32 -12.89 -11.02 -12.13
C LEU A 32 -12.15 -11.17 -13.47
N ARG A 33 -11.11 -12.03 -13.52
CA ARG A 33 -10.38 -12.31 -14.76
C ARG A 33 -11.26 -12.98 -15.81
N ALA A 34 -12.09 -13.94 -15.40
CA ALA A 34 -13.04 -14.59 -16.30
C ALA A 34 -14.06 -13.58 -16.87
N MET A 35 -14.52 -12.63 -16.06
CA MET A 35 -15.45 -11.58 -16.48
C MET A 35 -14.83 -10.64 -17.53
N VAL A 36 -13.62 -10.13 -17.29
CA VAL A 36 -12.91 -9.24 -18.24
C VAL A 36 -12.69 -9.93 -19.60
N LEU A 37 -12.30 -11.20 -19.57
CA LEU A 37 -12.12 -11.99 -20.80
C LEU A 37 -13.44 -12.23 -21.55
N ARG A 38 -14.56 -12.43 -20.84
CA ARG A 38 -15.90 -12.59 -21.47
C ARG A 38 -16.35 -11.32 -22.18
N GLU A 39 -15.99 -10.15 -21.66
CA GLU A 39 -16.32 -8.85 -22.26
C GLU A 39 -15.35 -8.45 -23.40
N GLY A 40 -14.41 -9.32 -23.76
CA GLY A 40 -13.43 -9.06 -24.83
C GLY A 40 -12.29 -8.12 -24.42
N GLY A 41 -12.18 -7.78 -23.13
CA GLY A 41 -11.08 -6.99 -22.59
C GLY A 41 -9.80 -7.81 -22.44
N GLN A 42 -8.65 -7.14 -22.54
CA GLN A 42 -7.36 -7.70 -22.14
C GLN A 42 -7.08 -7.30 -20.68
N PRO A 43 -7.09 -8.25 -19.72
CA PRO A 43 -6.72 -7.91 -18.35
C PRO A 43 -5.22 -7.62 -18.28
N PHE A 44 -4.83 -6.46 -17.74
CA PHE A 44 -3.42 -6.15 -17.47
C PHE A 44 -3.01 -6.51 -16.02
N LEU A 45 -3.92 -6.40 -15.05
CA LEU A 45 -3.77 -6.90 -13.69
C LEU A 45 -5.14 -7.07 -13.02
N VAL A 46 -5.40 -8.22 -12.39
CA VAL A 46 -6.61 -8.48 -11.61
C VAL A 46 -6.22 -8.77 -10.16
N VAL A 47 -6.72 -7.98 -9.23
CA VAL A 47 -6.44 -8.08 -7.79
C VAL A 47 -7.75 -8.07 -7.01
N ALA A 48 -7.79 -8.78 -5.89
CA ALA A 48 -8.95 -8.80 -5.01
C ALA A 48 -9.19 -7.40 -4.41
N SER A 49 -10.45 -6.98 -4.27
CA SER A 49 -10.79 -5.66 -3.71
C SER A 49 -10.29 -5.50 -2.27
N GLU A 50 -10.27 -6.58 -1.48
CA GLU A 50 -9.72 -6.60 -0.13
C GLU A 50 -8.22 -6.31 -0.13
N ARG A 51 -7.48 -6.81 -1.13
CA ARG A 51 -6.06 -6.48 -1.30
C ARG A 51 -5.89 -5.00 -1.65
N VAL A 52 -6.75 -4.44 -2.51
CA VAL A 52 -6.73 -3.01 -2.83
C VAL A 52 -6.99 -2.14 -1.59
N MET A 53 -7.97 -2.50 -0.76
CA MET A 53 -8.24 -1.76 0.48
C MET A 53 -7.04 -1.78 1.45
N ARG A 54 -6.32 -2.90 1.55
CA ARG A 54 -5.08 -2.98 2.35
C ARG A 54 -3.93 -2.17 1.74
N GLU A 55 -3.81 -2.16 0.41
CA GLU A 55 -2.86 -1.29 -0.31
C GLU A 55 -3.15 0.18 -0.01
N VAL A 56 -4.42 0.59 -0.02
CA VAL A 56 -4.83 1.96 0.33
C VAL A 56 -4.43 2.30 1.76
N ASP A 57 -4.75 1.44 2.74
CA ASP A 57 -4.38 1.66 4.15
C ASP A 57 -2.87 1.83 4.32
N ALA A 58 -2.10 0.90 3.74
CA ALA A 58 -0.64 0.95 3.76
C ALA A 58 -0.10 2.25 3.16
N LYS A 59 -0.62 2.67 1.99
CA LYS A 59 -0.19 3.90 1.31
C LYS A 59 -0.59 5.17 2.07
N ARG A 60 -1.76 5.22 2.71
CA ARG A 60 -2.15 6.34 3.59
C ARG A 60 -1.17 6.48 4.76
N ARG A 61 -0.80 5.36 5.39
CA ARG A 61 0.19 5.34 6.48
C ARG A 61 1.58 5.77 5.99
N LEU A 62 1.99 5.35 4.79
CA LEU A 62 3.23 5.77 4.15
C LEU A 62 3.25 7.29 3.88
N VAL A 63 2.16 7.85 3.35
CA VAL A 63 2.04 9.30 3.14
C VAL A 63 2.18 10.05 4.47
N GLY A 64 1.46 9.63 5.51
CA GLY A 64 1.56 10.26 6.84
C GLY A 64 2.94 10.12 7.49
N LEU A 65 3.65 9.01 7.25
CA LEU A 65 5.02 8.81 7.72
C LEU A 65 6.00 9.83 7.11
N HIS A 66 5.83 10.15 5.83
CA HIS A 66 6.76 10.99 5.08
C HIS A 66 6.34 12.47 5.03
N GLU A 67 5.07 12.80 5.28
CA GLU A 67 4.58 14.18 5.43
C GLU A 67 5.28 14.94 6.56
N ARG A 68 5.70 14.23 7.62
CA ARG A 68 6.38 14.82 8.80
C ARG A 68 7.83 15.25 8.58
N LEU A 69 8.36 15.16 7.35
CA LEU A 69 9.73 15.59 7.02
C LEU A 69 9.94 17.11 6.95
N SER A 70 9.04 17.88 7.56
CA SER A 70 9.14 19.33 7.66
C SER A 70 10.00 19.72 8.86
N GLY A 71 11.29 19.92 8.62
CA GLY A 71 12.24 20.47 9.61
C GLY A 71 13.62 19.83 9.51
N ASP A 72 14.58 20.54 8.89
CA ASP A 72 16.04 20.39 8.88
C ASP A 72 16.70 19.00 8.65
N ALA A 73 15.95 17.91 8.57
CA ALA A 73 16.47 16.57 8.31
C ALA A 73 16.43 16.28 6.80
N PRO A 74 17.58 16.08 6.13
CA PRO A 74 17.63 15.81 4.69
C PRO A 74 17.12 14.42 4.30
N PHE A 75 16.59 13.65 5.26
CA PHE A 75 16.24 12.25 5.11
C PHE A 75 15.07 11.86 6.01
N CYS A 76 14.35 10.80 5.61
CA CYS A 76 13.29 10.21 6.43
C CYS A 76 13.89 9.64 7.73
N VAL A 77 13.53 10.20 8.89
CA VAL A 77 14.04 9.77 10.21
C VAL A 77 13.72 8.31 10.54
N THR A 78 12.71 7.72 9.90
CA THR A 78 12.43 6.28 10.02
C THR A 78 13.25 5.42 9.08
N CYS A 79 13.88 6.01 8.05
CA CYS A 79 14.66 5.32 7.03
C CYS A 79 16.15 5.66 7.06
N ASP A 80 16.62 6.59 7.91
CA ASP A 80 18.01 7.03 7.90
C ASP A 80 18.70 6.90 9.25
N ALA A 81 19.76 6.10 9.24
CA ALA A 81 21.10 6.64 9.09
C ALA A 81 21.92 5.65 8.24
N PRO A 82 23.05 6.05 7.63
CA PRO A 82 24.05 5.17 6.98
C PRO A 82 24.53 3.97 7.82
N SER A 83 24.05 3.83 9.06
CA SER A 83 24.33 2.81 10.05
C SER A 83 23.29 1.68 10.12
N GLY A 84 22.26 1.67 9.26
CA GLY A 84 21.07 0.83 9.44
C GLY A 84 20.16 1.38 10.55
N ILE A 85 19.00 0.73 10.80
CA ILE A 85 18.05 1.17 11.83
C ILE A 85 18.23 0.29 13.07
N PRO A 86 18.86 0.78 14.15
CA PRO A 86 19.04 0.00 15.36
C PRO A 86 17.69 -0.40 15.98
N GLY A 87 17.54 -1.66 16.37
CA GLY A 87 16.32 -2.16 17.03
C GLY A 87 15.14 -2.44 16.09
N ARG A 88 15.35 -2.44 14.77
CA ARG A 88 14.35 -2.89 13.80
C ARG A 88 14.87 -4.04 12.96
N ASP A 89 14.74 -5.24 13.49
CA ASP A 89 15.25 -6.50 12.91
C ASP A 89 14.68 -6.82 11.51
N HIS A 90 13.63 -6.11 11.08
CA HIS A 90 12.94 -6.32 9.80
C HIS A 90 12.76 -5.03 8.97
N GLY A 91 13.60 -4.02 9.19
CA GLY A 91 13.62 -2.78 8.40
C GLY A 91 12.70 -1.66 8.91
N CYS A 92 12.70 -0.52 8.20
CA CYS A 92 11.89 0.66 8.53
C CYS A 92 10.38 0.41 8.40
N ASP A 93 9.58 1.30 8.99
CA ASP A 93 8.12 1.30 8.80
C ASP A 93 7.73 1.32 7.33
N THR A 94 8.51 1.97 6.46
CA THR A 94 8.23 2.01 5.02
C THR A 94 8.17 0.63 4.40
N ILE A 95 9.18 -0.23 4.63
CA ILE A 95 9.20 -1.56 4.02
C ILE A 95 8.16 -2.50 4.67
N ARG A 96 7.93 -2.36 5.97
CA ARG A 96 6.89 -3.11 6.70
C ARG A 96 5.49 -2.76 6.21
N LEU A 97 5.22 -1.49 5.93
CA LEU A 97 3.96 -1.03 5.34
C LEU A 97 3.77 -1.56 3.92
N LEU A 98 4.84 -1.64 3.10
CA LEU A 98 4.77 -2.25 1.76
C LEU A 98 4.48 -3.75 1.80
N ALA A 99 4.82 -4.44 2.89
CA ALA A 99 4.52 -5.86 3.08
C ALA A 99 3.07 -6.11 3.55
N LEU A 100 2.44 -5.15 4.24
CA LEU A 100 1.13 -5.32 4.88
C LEU A 100 0.00 -5.80 3.96
N PRO A 101 -0.11 -5.37 2.68
CA PRO A 101 -1.13 -5.89 1.76
C PRO A 101 -1.04 -7.39 1.49
N TYR A 102 0.11 -8.01 1.79
CA TYR A 102 0.37 -9.44 1.63
C TYR A 102 0.22 -10.22 2.94
N SER A 103 -0.39 -9.65 3.98
CA SER A 103 -0.50 -10.29 5.31
C SER A 103 -1.25 -11.64 5.33
N ASP A 104 -2.03 -11.96 4.30
CA ASP A 104 -2.69 -13.27 4.15
C ASP A 104 -1.84 -14.29 3.34
N HIS A 105 -0.69 -13.88 2.79
CA HIS A 105 0.16 -14.76 2.00
C HIS A 105 0.84 -15.78 2.92
N PRO A 106 0.93 -17.08 2.56
CA PRO A 106 1.52 -18.11 3.42
C PRO A 106 2.98 -17.83 3.80
N ASP A 107 3.73 -17.13 2.93
CA ASP A 107 5.12 -16.74 3.20
C ASP A 107 5.25 -15.46 4.03
N TYR A 108 4.15 -14.77 4.34
CA TYR A 108 4.16 -13.59 5.19
C TYR A 108 4.47 -14.00 6.65
N ARG A 109 5.37 -13.26 7.29
CA ARG A 109 5.71 -13.49 8.70
C ARG A 109 5.16 -12.37 9.57
N GLU A 110 4.51 -12.73 10.68
CA GLU A 110 3.93 -11.76 11.62
C GLU A 110 4.97 -10.78 12.18
N GLU A 111 6.24 -11.19 12.29
CA GLU A 111 7.35 -10.32 12.70
C GLU A 111 7.55 -9.09 11.78
N TRP A 112 7.05 -9.13 10.55
CA TRP A 112 7.09 -8.03 9.58
C TRP A 112 5.99 -6.97 9.79
N ARG A 113 4.93 -7.27 10.55
CA ARG A 113 3.81 -6.36 10.76
C ARG A 113 4.28 -5.11 11.52
N PRO A 114 4.07 -3.87 11.02
CA PRO A 114 4.50 -2.64 11.69
C PRO A 114 4.01 -2.51 13.13
#